data_AF-A0A947FMK3-F1
#
_entry.id   AF-A0A947FMK3-F1
#
_cell.length_a   1.000
_cell.length_b   1.000
_cell.length_c   1.000
_cell.angle_alpha   90.00
_cell.angle_beta   90.00
_cell.angle_gamma   90.00
#
_symmetry.space_group_name_H-M   'P 1'
#
loop_
_entity.id
_entity.type
_entity.pdbx_description
1 polymer ?
#
loop_
_entity_poly.entity_id
_entity_poly.type
_entity_poly.pdbx_seq_one_letter_code
_entity_poly.pdbx_strand_id
1 'polypeptide(L)'
;MPLFRAIATLGGWTMASRILGFCRDILFAGIIGAGLVADAFFVAFKFPNFFRRLFAEGAFNAAFVPLYTDRLTKDGPIPARAFAASVAAVLLSVML
;
A
#
# COMPACT_ATOMS: atom_id res chain seq x y z
N MET A 1 -20.14 -5.14 -19.02
CA MET A 1 -20.16 -5.57 -17.60
C MET A 1 -19.02 -4.90 -16.85
N PRO A 2 -19.21 -3.67 -16.33
CA PRO A 2 -18.13 -2.89 -15.68
C PRO A 2 -17.52 -3.61 -14.47
N LEU A 3 -18.31 -4.42 -13.77
CA LEU A 3 -17.87 -5.19 -12.61
C LEU A 3 -16.82 -6.26 -12.97
N PHE A 4 -17.04 -7.03 -14.03
CA PHE A 4 -16.11 -8.07 -14.47
C PHE A 4 -14.74 -7.49 -14.84
N ARG A 5 -14.74 -6.35 -15.54
CA ARG A 5 -13.51 -5.64 -15.90
C ARG A 5 -12.77 -5.17 -14.65
N ALA A 6 -13.46 -4.59 -13.67
CA ALA A 6 -12.87 -4.11 -12.42
C ALA A 6 -12.28 -5.26 -11.57
N ILE A 7 -12.98 -6.38 -11.46
CA ILE A 7 -12.50 -7.57 -10.75
C ILE A 7 -11.26 -8.13 -11.45
N ALA A 8 -11.28 -8.23 -12.79
CA ALA A 8 -10.14 -8.72 -13.55
C ALA A 8 -8.90 -7.83 -13.39
N THR A 9 -9.04 -6.49 -13.42
CA THR A 9 -7.89 -5.59 -13.18
C THR A 9 -7.40 -5.65 -11.74
N LEU A 10 -8.27 -5.54 -10.74
CA LEU A 10 -7.87 -5.58 -9.33
C LEU A 10 -7.24 -6.93 -8.95
N GLY A 11 -7.87 -8.03 -9.38
CA GLY A 11 -7.36 -9.38 -9.19
C GLY A 11 -6.03 -9.61 -9.91
N GLY A 12 -5.90 -9.12 -11.15
CA GLY A 12 -4.65 -9.17 -11.92
C GLY A 12 -3.51 -8.43 -11.23
N TRP A 13 -3.75 -7.19 -10.80
CA TRP A 13 -2.75 -6.41 -10.05
C TRP A 13 -2.37 -7.06 -8.72
N THR A 14 -3.35 -7.65 -8.02
CA THR A 14 -3.10 -8.37 -6.76
C THR A 14 -2.25 -9.61 -6.99
N MET A 15 -2.56 -10.40 -8.02
CA MET A 15 -1.80 -11.60 -8.36
C MET A 15 -0.38 -11.26 -8.80
N ALA A 16 -0.21 -10.25 -9.65
CA ALA A 16 1.10 -9.76 -10.06
C ALA A 16 1.95 -9.33 -8.87
N SER A 17 1.37 -8.58 -7.93
CA SER A 17 2.05 -8.17 -6.69
C SER A 17 2.49 -9.37 -5.84
N ARG A 18 1.64 -10.41 -5.72
CA ARG A 18 1.99 -11.65 -4.99
C ARG A 18 3.13 -12.42 -5.65
N ILE A 19 3.14 -12.52 -6.97
CA ILE A 19 4.22 -13.19 -7.72
C ILE A 19 5.54 -12.44 -7.51
N LEU A 20 5.53 -11.12 -7.61
CA LEU A 20 6.73 -10.30 -7.35
C LEU A 20 7.23 -10.47 -5.91
N GLY A 21 6.33 -10.50 -4.93
CA GLY A 21 6.67 -10.80 -3.54
C GLY A 21 7.30 -12.18 -3.36
N PHE A 22 6.74 -13.19 -4.02
CA PHE A 22 7.28 -14.55 -4.00
C PHE A 22 8.68 -14.64 -4.64
N CYS A 23 8.89 -13.98 -5.79
CA CYS A 23 10.21 -13.87 -6.42
C CYS A 23 11.22 -13.22 -5.47
N ARG A 24 10.84 -12.14 -4.79
CA ARG A 24 11.70 -11.49 -3.77
C ARG A 24 12.07 -12.47 -2.67
N ASP A 25 11.12 -13.26 -2.18
CA ASP A 25 11.36 -14.19 -1.08
C ASP A 25 12.31 -15.32 -1.50
N ILE A 26 12.22 -15.82 -2.74
CA ILE A 26 13.19 -16.76 -3.32
C ILE A 26 14.59 -16.14 -3.38
N LEU A 27 14.70 -14.90 -3.88
CA LEU A 27 15.99 -14.21 -3.96
C LEU A 27 16.59 -13.97 -2.57
N PHE A 28 15.77 -13.59 -1.59
CA PHE A 28 16.19 -13.43 -0.20
C PHE A 28 16.71 -14.74 0.38
N ALA A 29 15.99 -15.84 0.18
CA ALA A 29 16.41 -17.16 0.63
C ALA A 29 17.71 -17.62 -0.06
N GLY A 30 17.90 -17.30 -1.34
CA GLY A 30 19.11 -17.65 -2.09
C GLY A 30 20.34 -16.81 -1.75
N ILE A 31 20.17 -15.51 -1.44
CA ILE A 31 21.27 -14.58 -1.18
C ILE A 31 21.67 -14.58 0.30
N ILE A 32 20.69 -14.53 1.21
CA ILE A 32 20.94 -14.43 2.66
C ILE A 32 20.97 -15.81 3.32
N GLY A 33 20.24 -16.79 2.76
CA GLY A 33 20.07 -18.11 3.38
C GLY A 33 19.08 -18.11 4.55
N ALA A 34 18.74 -19.30 5.05
CA ALA A 34 17.97 -19.44 6.27
C ALA A 34 18.93 -19.39 7.48
N GLY A 35 18.87 -18.30 8.26
CA GLY A 35 19.71 -18.12 9.45
C GLY A 35 19.37 -16.84 10.22
N LEU A 36 20.10 -16.60 11.31
CA LEU A 36 19.86 -15.50 12.26
C LEU A 36 19.74 -14.11 11.60
N VAL A 37 20.49 -13.87 10.52
CA VAL A 37 20.45 -12.61 9.77
C VAL A 37 19.12 -12.42 9.04
N ALA A 38 18.60 -13.48 8.42
CA ALA A 38 17.30 -13.44 7.76
C ALA A 38 16.18 -13.21 8.78
N ASP A 39 16.22 -13.90 9.92
CA ASP A 39 15.23 -13.73 10.99
C ASP A 39 15.25 -12.30 11.55
N ALA A 40 16.44 -11.74 11.83
CA ALA A 40 16.59 -10.36 12.28
C ALA A 40 16.05 -9.36 11.25
N PHE A 41 16.33 -9.57 9.96
CA PHE A 41 15.82 -8.74 8.87
C PHE A 41 14.28 -8.78 8.82
N PHE A 42 13.68 -9.96 8.86
CA PHE A 42 12.22 -10.10 8.82
C PHE A 42 11.56 -9.49 10.05
N VAL A 43 12.13 -9.65 11.25
CA VAL A 43 11.63 -9.02 12.47
C VAL A 43 11.74 -7.49 12.38
N ALA A 44 12.86 -6.96 11.93
CA ALA A 44 13.04 -5.52 11.72
C ALA A 44 12.00 -4.97 10.71
N PHE A 45 11.72 -5.70 9.63
CA PHE A 45 10.74 -5.31 8.62
C PHE A 45 9.28 -5.42 9.09
N LYS A 46 8.98 -6.19 10.14
CA LYS A 46 7.62 -6.27 10.71
C LYS A 46 7.21 -4.98 11.39
N PHE A 47 8.16 -4.27 12.01
CA PHE A 47 7.87 -3.03 12.74
C PHE A 47 7.25 -1.95 11.82
N PRO A 48 7.90 -1.47 10.74
CA PRO A 48 7.29 -0.49 9.84
C PRO A 48 6.05 -1.02 9.13
N ASN A 49 6.02 -2.32 8.78
CA ASN A 49 4.83 -2.93 8.20
C ASN A 49 3.63 -2.90 9.15
N PHE A 50 3.84 -3.03 10.46
CA PHE A 50 2.75 -2.95 11.43
C PHE A 50 2.08 -1.57 11.40
N PHE A 51 2.87 -0.48 11.40
CA PHE A 51 2.34 0.87 11.25
C PHE A 51 1.62 1.04 9.91
N ARG A 52 2.18 0.51 8.81
CA ARG A 52 1.54 0.58 7.49
C ARG A 52 0.18 -0.13 7.50
N ARG A 53 0.07 -1.28 8.15
CA ARG A 53 -1.19 -2.02 8.28
C ARG A 53 -2.20 -1.25 9.15
N LEU A 54 -1.74 -0.69 10.27
CA LEU A 54 -2.59 0.02 11.23
C LEU A 54 -3.16 1.31 10.65
N PHE A 55 -2.32 2.09 9.95
CA PHE A 55 -2.65 3.43 9.50
C PHE A 55 -3.01 3.55 8.02
N ALA A 56 -2.63 2.60 7.15
CA ALA A 56 -2.73 2.81 5.69
C ALA A 56 -3.48 1.73 4.89
N GLU A 57 -3.72 0.52 5.42
CA GLU A 57 -4.36 -0.54 4.62
C GLU A 57 -5.90 -0.42 4.54
N GLY A 58 -6.60 -0.48 5.67
CA GLY A 58 -8.07 -0.62 5.68
C GLY A 58 -8.81 0.67 6.03
N ALA A 59 -8.61 1.16 7.25
CA ALA A 59 -9.36 2.30 7.79
C ALA A 59 -9.08 3.60 7.01
N PHE A 60 -7.83 3.81 6.60
CA PHE A 60 -7.47 4.99 5.82
C PHE A 60 -8.16 5.01 4.46
N ASN A 61 -8.15 3.91 3.70
CA ASN A 61 -8.78 3.88 2.39
C ASN A 61 -10.29 4.09 2.49
N ALA A 62 -10.93 3.47 3.50
CA ALA A 62 -12.36 3.64 3.79
C ALA A 62 -12.75 5.10 4.14
N ALA A 63 -11.88 5.87 4.78
CA ALA A 63 -12.13 7.28 5.11
C ALA A 63 -11.68 8.24 3.99
N PHE A 64 -10.54 7.97 3.37
CA PHE A 64 -9.90 8.85 2.38
C PHE A 64 -10.67 8.91 1.07
N VAL A 65 -11.11 7.76 0.52
CA VAL A 65 -11.77 7.72 -0.79
C VAL A 65 -13.07 8.54 -0.80
N PRO A 66 -14.00 8.39 0.17
CA PRO A 66 -15.19 9.23 0.23
C PRO A 66 -14.88 10.72 0.38
N LEU A 67 -13.93 11.09 1.26
CA LEU A 67 -13.55 12.50 1.45
C LEU A 67 -12.93 13.12 0.20
N TYR A 68 -12.05 12.38 -0.48
CA TYR A 68 -11.40 12.83 -1.71
C TYR A 68 -12.42 12.98 -2.83
N THR A 69 -13.34 12.01 -2.98
CA THR A 69 -14.41 12.08 -3.99
C THR A 69 -15.35 13.25 -3.72
N ASP A 70 -15.72 13.53 -2.46
CA ASP A 70 -16.58 14.67 -2.09
C ASP A 70 -15.90 16.02 -2.40
N ARG A 71 -14.61 16.15 -2.09
CA ARG A 71 -13.80 17.33 -2.46
C ARG A 71 -13.68 17.50 -3.97
N LEU A 72 -13.49 16.39 -4.69
CA LEU A 72 -13.37 16.40 -6.15
C LEU A 72 -14.67 16.86 -6.82
N THR A 73 -15.82 16.46 -6.29
CA THR A 73 -17.13 16.83 -6.85
C THR A 73 -17.56 18.23 -6.47
N LYS A 74 -17.29 18.70 -5.25
CA LYS A 74 -17.72 20.02 -4.76
C LYS A 74 -16.76 21.15 -5.13
N ASP A 75 -15.48 20.94 -4.89
CA ASP A 75 -14.46 21.99 -4.94
C ASP A 75 -13.64 21.93 -6.26
N GLY A 76 -13.77 20.83 -7.01
CA GLY A 76 -13.09 20.62 -8.28
C GLY A 76 -11.69 20.01 -8.14
N PRO A 77 -10.99 19.80 -9.27
CA PRO A 77 -9.79 18.96 -9.32
C PRO A 77 -8.55 19.55 -8.64
N ILE A 78 -8.40 20.89 -8.62
CA ILE A 78 -7.24 21.56 -8.04
C ILE A 78 -7.21 21.41 -6.50
N PRO A 79 -8.26 21.80 -5.76
CA PRO A 79 -8.28 21.64 -4.30
C PRO A 79 -8.30 20.17 -3.86
N ALA A 80 -8.93 19.27 -4.62
CA ALA A 80 -8.88 17.83 -4.35
C ALA A 80 -7.44 17.29 -4.44
N ARG A 81 -6.66 17.69 -5.46
CA ARG A 81 -5.25 17.32 -5.58
C ARG A 81 -4.40 17.88 -4.44
N ALA A 82 -4.64 19.13 -4.04
CA ALA A 82 -3.94 19.72 -2.89
C ALA A 82 -4.23 18.93 -1.60
N PHE A 83 -5.49 18.54 -1.37
CA PHE A 83 -5.87 17.69 -0.25
C PHE A 83 -5.15 16.32 -0.29
N ALA A 84 -5.14 15.65 -1.43
CA ALA A 84 -4.42 14.37 -1.59
C ALA A 84 -2.92 14.51 -1.34
N ALA A 85 -2.30 15.60 -1.80
CA ALA A 85 -0.89 15.89 -1.56
C ALA A 85 -0.58 16.11 -0.07
N SER A 86 -1.43 16.87 0.64
CA SER A 86 -1.28 17.07 2.09
C SER A 86 -1.41 15.76 2.87
N VAL A 87 -2.39 14.93 2.51
CA VAL A 87 -2.57 13.61 3.13
C VAL A 87 -1.38 12.70 2.85
N ALA A 88 -0.89 12.68 1.61
CA ALA A 88 0.29 11.90 1.23
C ALA A 88 1.55 12.36 1.98
N ALA A 89 1.75 13.68 2.16
CA ALA A 89 2.87 14.22 2.90
C ALA A 89 2.90 13.78 4.37
N VAL A 90 1.73 13.79 5.03
CA VAL A 90 1.59 13.32 6.42
C VAL A 90 1.78 11.80 6.50
N LEU A 91 1.24 11.05 5.54
CA LEU A 91 1.42 9.60 5.52
C LEU A 91 2.89 9.24 5.33
N LEU A 92 3.59 9.94 4.44
CA LEU A 92 4.99 9.72 4.15
C LEU A 92 5.87 10.10 5.34
N SER A 93 5.59 11.20 6.05
CA SER A 93 6.35 11.58 7.25
C SER A 93 6.17 10.63 8.44
N VAL A 94 5.03 9.94 8.53
CA VAL A 94 4.77 8.94 9.59
C VAL A 94 5.35 7.57 9.22
N MET A 95 5.54 7.28 7.93
CA MET A 95 5.97 5.98 7.42
C MET A 95 7.45 5.89 7.07
N LEU A 96 8.17 7.02 6.98
CA LEU A 96 9.62 7.10 6.77
C LEU A 96 10.35 7.24 8.12
#